data_AF-A0A178MJC3-F1
#
_entry.id   AF-A0A178MJC3-F1
#
_cell.length_a   1.000
_cell.length_b   1.000
_cell.length_c   1.000
_cell.angle_alpha   90.00
_cell.angle_beta   90.00
_cell.angle_gamma   90.00
#
_symmetry.space_group_name_H-M   'P 1'
#
loop_
_entity.id
_entity.type
_entity.pdbx_description
1 polymer ?
#
loop_
_entity_poly.entity_id
_entity_poly.type
_entity_poly.pdbx_seq_one_letter_code
_entity_poly.pdbx_strand_id
1 'polypeptide(L)'
;MPKITKKFVDSLTPDLGRELSIMDDSLTGFGIRIKPTGAASYFIRYKLPDGAERRMVLGKVGTLTPDEARKLARDRLADVAKGTDPSGDRHSARSAPTVTDICEWYLAQAEAGQLLGRHDAPIKRLTLPP
;
A
#
# COMPACT_ATOMS: atom_id res chain seq x y z
N MET A 1 22.04 -16.21 -5.51
CA MET A 1 21.37 -14.93 -5.84
C MET A 1 22.33 -13.82 -5.44
N PRO A 2 22.42 -12.69 -6.18
CA PRO A 2 23.34 -11.61 -5.85
C PRO A 2 22.73 -10.63 -4.84
N LYS A 3 23.57 -10.03 -3.99
CA LYS A 3 23.21 -8.87 -3.18
C LYS A 3 22.94 -7.66 -4.06
N ILE A 4 21.79 -7.03 -3.87
CA ILE A 4 21.41 -5.81 -4.58
C ILE A 4 22.23 -4.64 -4.01
N THR A 5 23.37 -4.38 -4.63
CA THR A 5 24.24 -3.24 -4.32
C THR A 5 24.11 -2.17 -5.40
N LYS A 6 24.65 -0.97 -5.17
CA LYS A 6 24.62 0.10 -6.18
C LYS A 6 25.29 -0.36 -7.49
N LYS A 7 26.48 -0.97 -7.38
CA LYS A 7 27.19 -1.56 -8.53
C LYS A 7 26.35 -2.60 -9.27
N PHE A 8 25.65 -3.45 -8.52
CA PHE A 8 24.76 -4.44 -9.13
C PHE A 8 23.64 -3.75 -9.90
N VAL A 9 22.93 -2.81 -9.27
CA VAL A 9 21.85 -2.05 -9.91
C VAL A 9 22.32 -1.31 -11.17
N ASP A 10 23.47 -0.67 -11.12
CA ASP A 10 24.06 0.06 -12.25
C ASP A 10 24.46 -0.87 -13.41
N SER A 11 24.77 -2.14 -13.11
CA SER A 11 25.09 -3.16 -14.12
C SER A 11 23.88 -3.83 -14.76
N LEU A 12 22.66 -3.56 -14.26
CA LEU A 12 21.46 -4.20 -14.76
C LEU A 12 21.03 -3.59 -16.09
N THR A 13 20.97 -4.42 -17.13
CA THR A 13 20.39 -4.06 -18.41
C THR A 13 18.90 -4.46 -18.45
N PRO A 14 18.00 -3.54 -18.86
CA PRO A 14 16.59 -3.89 -19.07
C PRO A 14 16.45 -4.91 -20.20
N ASP A 15 15.57 -5.90 -20.01
CA ASP A 15 15.11 -6.77 -21.09
C ASP A 15 13.96 -6.06 -21.82
N LEU A 16 14.16 -5.73 -23.09
CA LEU A 16 13.19 -4.97 -23.89
C LEU A 16 11.88 -5.75 -24.16
N GLY A 17 11.87 -7.07 -23.95
CA GLY A 17 10.69 -7.91 -24.17
C GLY A 17 9.86 -8.21 -22.93
N ARG A 18 10.44 -8.10 -21.73
CA ARG A 18 9.75 -8.52 -20.49
C ARG A 18 10.24 -7.83 -19.23
N GLU A 19 9.39 -7.86 -18.22
CA GLU A 19 9.74 -7.40 -16.88
C GLU A 19 10.71 -8.39 -16.20
N LEU A 20 11.82 -7.88 -15.66
CA LEU A 20 12.76 -8.65 -14.86
C LEU A 20 12.52 -8.39 -13.37
N SER A 21 12.53 -9.44 -12.56
CA SER A 21 12.48 -9.35 -11.10
C SER A 21 13.64 -10.15 -10.51
N ILE A 22 14.46 -9.50 -9.69
CA ILE A 22 15.65 -10.08 -9.06
C ILE A 22 15.51 -9.94 -7.56
N MET A 23 15.70 -11.05 -6.84
CA MET A 23 15.62 -11.09 -5.38
C MET A 23 17.00 -10.84 -4.76
N ASP A 24 17.02 -10.12 -3.64
CA ASP A 24 18.21 -9.89 -2.83
C ASP A 24 18.58 -11.17 -2.06
N ASP A 25 19.87 -11.44 -1.92
CA ASP A 25 20.38 -12.57 -1.13
C ASP A 25 20.38 -12.31 0.38
N SER A 26 20.50 -11.05 0.79
CA SER A 26 20.73 -10.65 2.18
C SER A 26 19.43 -10.37 2.94
N LEU A 27 18.32 -10.18 2.23
CA LEU A 27 17.00 -9.99 2.81
C LEU A 27 15.94 -10.75 2.00
N THR A 28 15.44 -11.84 2.57
CA THR A 28 14.37 -12.62 1.95
C THR A 28 13.12 -11.77 1.74
N GLY A 29 12.51 -11.90 0.57
CA GLY A 29 11.34 -11.13 0.18
C GLY A 29 11.66 -9.77 -0.42
N PHE A 30 12.87 -9.22 -0.26
CA PHE A 30 13.28 -7.97 -0.91
C PHE A 30 13.82 -8.20 -2.32
N GLY A 31 13.53 -7.29 -3.23
CA GLY A 31 13.98 -7.38 -4.62
C GLY A 31 13.91 -6.08 -5.40
N ILE A 32 14.46 -6.14 -6.62
CA ILE A 32 14.39 -5.08 -7.64
C ILE A 32 13.62 -5.60 -8.84
N ARG A 33 12.77 -4.75 -9.39
CA ARG A 33 11.98 -5.01 -10.59
C ARG A 33 12.32 -3.99 -11.65
N ILE A 34 12.59 -4.44 -12.87
CA ILE A 34 12.94 -3.61 -14.01
C ILE A 34 11.92 -3.86 -15.11
N LYS A 35 11.24 -2.79 -15.53
CA LYS A 35 10.32 -2.83 -16.66
C LYS A 35 11.09 -2.81 -17.99
N PRO A 36 10.49 -3.28 -19.10
CA PRO A 36 11.06 -3.14 -20.43
C PRO A 36 11.46 -1.72 -20.81
N THR A 37 10.75 -0.72 -20.28
CA THR A 37 11.04 0.71 -20.47
C THR A 37 12.29 1.19 -19.74
N GLY A 38 12.99 0.32 -18.99
CA GLY A 38 14.12 0.67 -18.13
C GLY A 38 13.75 1.24 -16.76
N ALA A 39 12.46 1.46 -16.49
CA ALA A 39 12.03 1.93 -15.17
C ALA A 39 12.23 0.82 -14.12
N ALA A 40 13.04 1.11 -13.11
CA ALA A 40 13.36 0.17 -12.04
C ALA A 40 12.79 0.61 -10.68
N SER A 41 12.38 -0.36 -9.86
CA SER A 41 11.83 -0.10 -8.52
C SER A 41 12.14 -1.23 -7.56
N TYR A 42 12.35 -0.88 -6.29
CA TYR A 42 12.50 -1.84 -5.21
C TYR A 42 11.13 -2.29 -4.71
N PHE A 43 11.02 -3.55 -4.36
CA PHE A 43 9.79 -4.13 -3.84
C PHE A 43 10.08 -5.14 -2.72
N ILE A 44 9.04 -5.44 -1.94
CA ILE A 44 8.98 -6.62 -1.08
C ILE A 44 7.87 -7.55 -1.55
N ARG A 45 8.09 -8.85 -1.37
CA ARG A 45 7.12 -9.92 -1.54
C ARG A 45 6.99 -10.64 -0.20
N TYR A 46 5.77 -10.77 0.28
CA TYR A 46 5.47 -11.39 1.57
C TYR A 46 4.16 -12.17 1.48
N LYS A 47 3.94 -13.04 2.47
CA LYS A 47 2.71 -13.80 2.63
C LYS A 47 1.93 -13.25 3.81
N LEU A 48 0.62 -13.17 3.66
CA LEU A 48 -0.30 -12.87 4.73
C LEU A 48 -0.70 -14.15 5.49
N PRO A 49 -1.33 -14.03 6.67
CA PRO A 49 -1.80 -15.18 7.45
C PRO A 49 -2.81 -16.07 6.71
N ASP A 50 -3.55 -15.51 5.75
CA ASP A 50 -4.48 -16.22 4.85
C ASP A 50 -3.76 -17.03 3.75
N GLY A 51 -2.42 -17.00 3.72
CA GLY A 51 -1.59 -17.64 2.71
C GLY A 51 -1.49 -16.86 1.39
N ALA A 52 -2.20 -15.72 1.26
CA ALA A 52 -2.14 -14.89 0.08
C ALA A 52 -0.78 -14.22 -0.03
N GLU A 53 -0.23 -14.25 -1.24
CA GLU A 53 1.04 -13.61 -1.53
C GLU A 53 0.82 -12.20 -2.09
N ARG A 54 1.50 -11.22 -1.48
CA ARG A 54 1.42 -9.83 -1.89
C ARG A 54 2.78 -9.29 -2.24
N ARG A 55 2.77 -8.31 -3.16
CA ARG A 55 3.94 -7.54 -3.54
C ARG A 55 3.68 -6.07 -3.24
N MET A 56 4.62 -5.41 -2.58
CA MET A 56 4.58 -3.98 -2.30
C MET A 56 5.79 -3.29 -2.91
N VAL A 57 5.56 -2.21 -3.66
CA VAL A 57 6.62 -1.34 -4.15
C VAL A 57 7.05 -0.38 -3.04
N LEU A 58 8.35 -0.38 -2.75
CA LEU A 58 8.96 0.49 -1.75
C LEU A 58 9.35 1.86 -2.33
N GLY A 59 9.87 1.88 -3.55
CA GLY A 59 10.26 3.12 -4.22
C GLY A 59 11.03 2.87 -5.52
N LYS A 60 11.26 3.93 -6.29
CA LYS A 60 12.00 3.88 -7.55
C LYS A 60 13.51 3.87 -7.31
N VAL A 61 14.23 3.19 -8.20
CA VAL A 61 15.69 3.32 -8.29
C VAL A 61 16.03 4.76 -8.67
N GLY A 62 17.04 5.34 -7.99
CA GLY A 62 17.41 6.75 -8.13
C GLY A 62 16.77 7.67 -7.09
N THR A 63 15.57 7.34 -6.60
CA THR A 63 14.97 8.00 -5.43
C THR A 63 15.44 7.36 -4.13
N LEU A 64 15.56 6.04 -4.11
CA LEU A 64 16.12 5.29 -2.98
C LEU A 64 17.44 4.64 -3.42
N THR A 65 18.42 4.66 -2.53
CA THR A 65 19.60 3.80 -2.65
C THR A 65 19.22 2.35 -2.29
N PRO A 66 19.99 1.35 -2.75
CA PRO A 66 19.74 -0.04 -2.38
C PRO A 66 19.74 -0.29 -0.87
N ASP A 67 20.59 0.42 -0.12
CA ASP A 67 20.70 0.25 1.32
C ASP A 67 19.53 0.88 2.08
N GLU A 68 19.08 2.07 1.65
CA GLU A 68 17.84 2.69 2.17
C GLU A 68 16.61 1.83 1.86
N ALA A 69 16.51 1.34 0.62
CA ALA A 69 15.43 0.46 0.21
C ALA A 69 15.44 -0.84 1.02
N ARG A 70 16.62 -1.41 1.32
CA ARG A 70 16.74 -2.59 2.17
C ARG A 70 16.36 -2.30 3.63
N LYS A 71 16.71 -1.14 4.17
CA LYS A 71 16.27 -0.72 5.52
C LYS A 71 14.73 -0.64 5.57
N LEU A 72 14.14 0.08 4.62
CA LEU A 72 12.68 0.20 4.52
C LEU A 72 12.00 -1.17 4.31
N ALA A 73 12.62 -2.07 3.55
CA ALA A 73 12.13 -3.43 3.37
C ALA A 73 12.07 -4.20 4.70
N ARG A 74 13.11 -4.10 5.54
CA ARG A 74 13.10 -4.74 6.86
C ARG A 74 11.98 -4.21 7.74
N ASP A 75 11.81 -2.88 7.76
CA ASP A 75 10.77 -2.24 8.57
C ASP A 75 9.38 -2.73 8.13
N ARG A 76 9.11 -2.73 6.83
CA ARG A 76 7.81 -3.18 6.28
C ARG A 76 7.57 -4.67 6.45
N LEU A 77 8.60 -5.52 6.32
CA LEU A 77 8.47 -6.94 6.60
C LEU A 77 8.26 -7.22 8.09
N ALA A 78 8.83 -6.40 8.97
CA ALA A 78 8.57 -6.48 10.41
C ALA A 78 7.12 -6.06 10.74
N ASP A 79 6.57 -5.05 10.06
CA ASP A 79 5.16 -4.66 10.19
C ASP A 79 4.23 -5.82 9.79
N VAL A 80 4.51 -6.47 8.65
CA VAL A 80 3.78 -7.67 8.19
C VAL A 80 3.87 -8.80 9.22
N ALA A 81 5.05 -9.05 9.77
CA ALA A 81 5.24 -10.09 10.78
C ALA A 81 4.46 -9.81 12.08
N LYS A 82 4.20 -8.53 12.39
CA LYS A 82 3.35 -8.11 13.52
C LYS A 82 1.84 -8.18 13.21
N GLY A 83 1.46 -8.59 12.00
CA GLY A 83 0.07 -8.72 11.57
C GLY A 83 -0.53 -7.44 10.96
N THR A 84 0.26 -6.38 10.78
CA THR A 84 -0.17 -5.19 10.05
C THR A 84 0.05 -5.44 8.55
N ASP A 85 -1.00 -5.44 7.73
CA ASP A 85 -0.87 -5.49 6.26
C ASP A 85 -0.60 -4.07 5.72
N PRO A 86 0.64 -3.72 5.37
CA PRO A 86 0.95 -2.36 4.97
C PRO A 86 0.51 -2.07 3.51
N SER A 87 0.10 -3.09 2.74
CA SER A 87 -0.58 -2.89 1.45
C SER A 87 -2.08 -2.64 1.65
N GLY A 88 -2.67 -3.31 2.65
CA GLY A 88 -4.03 -3.09 3.13
C GLY A 88 -4.23 -1.67 3.65
N ASP A 89 -3.31 -1.16 4.49
CA ASP A 89 -3.38 0.20 5.04
C ASP A 89 -3.36 1.30 3.96
N ARG A 90 -2.66 1.07 2.84
CA ARG A 90 -2.62 2.02 1.73
C ARG A 90 -3.90 2.01 0.91
N HIS A 91 -4.63 0.89 0.91
CA HIS A 91 -5.92 0.78 0.25
C HIS A 91 -7.04 1.29 1.17
N SER A 92 -7.03 0.95 2.46
CA SER A 92 -7.99 1.48 3.44
C SER A 92 -7.85 2.98 3.65
N ALA A 93 -6.66 3.57 3.58
CA ALA A 93 -6.50 5.03 3.58
C ALA A 93 -7.04 5.72 2.31
N ARG A 94 -7.14 4.99 1.19
CA ARG A 94 -7.76 5.48 -0.07
C ARG A 94 -9.25 5.19 -0.16
N SER A 95 -9.72 4.16 0.55
CA SER A 95 -11.12 3.76 0.66
C SER A 95 -11.78 4.27 1.94
N ALA A 96 -11.07 5.08 2.74
CA ALA A 96 -11.65 5.78 3.86
C ALA A 96 -12.68 6.76 3.29
N PRO A 97 -13.94 6.73 3.77
CA PRO A 97 -14.93 7.68 3.31
C PRO A 97 -14.43 9.09 3.62
N THR A 98 -14.54 9.98 2.63
CA THR A 98 -14.24 11.39 2.81
C THR A 98 -15.25 11.99 3.79
N VAL A 99 -14.94 13.17 4.34
CA VAL A 99 -15.91 13.90 5.17
C VAL A 99 -17.22 14.12 4.40
N THR A 100 -17.13 14.35 3.09
CA THR A 100 -18.29 14.44 2.18
C THR A 100 -19.09 13.13 2.16
N ASP A 101 -18.44 11.99 1.95
CA ASP A 101 -19.12 10.68 1.90
C ASP A 101 -19.82 10.37 3.25
N ILE A 102 -19.19 10.75 4.36
CA ILE A 102 -19.77 10.60 5.71
C ILE A 102 -20.97 11.53 5.88
N CYS A 103 -20.89 12.78 5.40
CA CYS A 103 -22.00 13.74 5.45
C CYS A 103 -23.18 13.27 4.60
N GLU A 104 -22.94 12.79 3.38
CA GLU A 104 -23.98 12.26 2.51
C GLU A 104 -24.68 11.05 3.12
N TRP A 105 -23.90 10.10 3.67
CA TRP A 105 -24.46 8.95 4.40
C TRP A 105 -25.29 9.40 5.61
N TYR A 106 -24.79 10.36 6.41
CA TYR A 106 -25.50 10.86 7.58
C TYR A 106 -26.84 11.50 7.21
N LEU A 107 -26.87 12.35 6.17
CA LEU A 107 -28.10 12.99 5.71
C LEU A 107 -29.11 11.97 5.19
N ALA A 108 -28.68 10.98 4.40
CA ALA A 108 -29.54 9.91 3.91
C ALA A 108 -30.17 9.09 5.05
N GLN A 109 -29.38 8.76 6.09
CA GLN A 109 -29.88 8.01 7.26
C GLN A 109 -30.79 8.87 8.16
N ALA A 110 -30.51 10.18 8.28
CA ALA A 110 -31.36 11.10 9.03
C ALA A 110 -32.72 11.30 8.35
N GLU A 111 -32.75 11.43 7.02
CA GLU A 111 -33.99 11.52 6.24
C GLU A 111 -34.83 10.23 6.31
N ALA A 112 -34.15 9.07 6.30
CA ALA A 112 -34.77 7.77 6.46
C ALA A 112 -35.25 7.49 7.91
N GLY A 113 -35.05 8.42 8.84
CA GLY A 113 -35.45 8.30 10.25
C GLY A 113 -34.68 7.24 11.03
N GLN A 114 -33.56 6.77 10.50
CA GLN A 114 -32.71 5.73 11.09
C GLN A 114 -31.75 6.31 12.15
N LEU A 115 -31.57 7.64 12.16
CA LEU A 115 -30.78 8.35 13.15
C LEU A 115 -31.67 9.00 14.20
N LEU A 116 -31.38 8.69 15.45
CA LEU A 116 -32.06 9.24 16.61
C LEU A 116 -31.38 10.53 17.06
N GLY A 117 -32.19 11.57 17.24
CA GLY A 117 -31.82 12.82 17.86
C GLY A 117 -32.14 12.82 19.35
N ARG A 118 -32.37 14.01 19.90
CA ARG A 118 -32.69 14.20 21.32
C ARG A 118 -33.99 13.45 21.70
N HIS A 119 -33.98 12.80 22.86
CA HIS A 119 -35.11 12.02 23.41
C HIS A 119 -35.50 10.79 22.57
N ASP A 120 -34.54 10.12 21.94
CA ASP A 120 -34.76 8.93 21.10
C ASP A 120 -35.79 9.14 19.97
N ALA A 121 -35.98 10.40 19.57
CA ALA A 121 -36.86 10.77 18.47
C ALA A 121 -36.04 10.92 17.18
N PRO A 122 -36.58 10.55 16.01
CA PRO A 122 -35.90 10.76 14.73
C PRO A 122 -35.49 12.22 14.52
N ILE A 123 -34.36 12.44 13.86
CA ILE A 123 -33.90 13.79 13.52
C ILE A 123 -34.96 14.47 12.62
N LYS A 124 -35.34 15.70 12.98
CA LYS A 124 -36.35 16.44 12.23
C LYS A 124 -35.78 16.87 10.87
N ARG A 125 -36.56 16.69 9.80
CA ARG A 125 -36.19 17.15 8.46
C ARG A 125 -35.87 18.66 8.40
N LEU A 126 -36.55 19.47 9.21
CA LEU A 126 -36.34 20.93 9.30
C LEU A 126 -34.92 21.32 9.76
N THR A 127 -34.21 20.41 10.42
CA THR A 127 -32.84 20.62 10.91
C THR A 127 -31.78 20.05 9.98
N LEU A 128 -32.17 19.41 8.87
CA LEU A 128 -31.24 18.98 7.84
C LEU A 128 -31.04 20.12 6.82
N PRO A 129 -29.82 20.28 6.28
CA PRO A 129 -29.58 21.20 5.16
C PRO A 129 -30.45 20.82 3.94
N PRO A 130 -30.77 21.79 3.07
CA PRO A 130 -31.62 21.57 1.89
C PRO A 130 -30.97 20.65 0.85
#